data_AF-A0AAN4TNB1-F1
#
_entry.id   AF-A0AAN4TNB1-F1
#
_cell.length_a   1.000
_cell.length_b   1.000
_cell.length_c   1.000
_cell.angle_alpha   90.00
_cell.angle_beta   90.00
_cell.angle_gamma   90.00
#
_symmetry.space_group_name_H-M   'P 1'
#
loop_
_entity.id
_entity.type
_entity.pdbx_description
1 polymer ?
#
loop_
_entity_poly.entity_id
_entity_poly.type
_entity_poly.pdbx_seq_one_letter_code
_entity_poly.pdbx_strand_id
1 'polypeptide(L)'
;MWRYVTHVFLLNENDESKDYDALKTAGDQRSKQLFRDARGTSSADPDMALLVALFDDQIHDSRAWFMHDTLKSRELWAGYFFYRMTYFGNDNSRDLSPVVVAGRLLGVAMIAGATVYGIKRRGVLGGVGGLATGIGAATIGYQVIDKASGMALPFLPGAEQLLQPTSHVGQVAAELKRQIEQDDFAQRMERTTAMLRQAGSLFESGVTA
;
A
#
# COMPACT_ATOMS: atom_id res chain seq x y z
N MET A 1 -5.80 10.02 17.19
CA MET A 1 -5.38 8.71 17.72
C MET A 1 -5.18 7.76 16.54
N TRP A 2 -3.99 7.73 15.95
CA TRP A 2 -3.61 6.76 14.92
C TRP A 2 -2.37 6.04 15.42
N ARG A 3 -2.56 4.91 16.08
CA ARG A 3 -1.46 4.12 16.64
C ARG A 3 -1.58 2.72 16.04
N TYR A 4 -0.54 2.33 15.30
CA TYR A 4 -0.30 1.03 14.65
C TYR A 4 -1.00 0.81 13.31
N VAL A 5 -0.42 1.35 12.23
CA VAL A 5 -0.58 0.76 10.90
C VAL A 5 0.13 -0.59 10.93
N THR A 6 -0.63 -1.67 10.78
CA THR A 6 -0.08 -3.03 10.85
C THR A 6 0.37 -3.51 9.48
N HIS A 7 -0.37 -3.16 8.42
CA HIS A 7 -0.10 -3.59 7.06
C HIS A 7 -0.31 -2.45 6.07
N VAL A 8 0.58 -2.31 5.09
CA VAL A 8 0.46 -1.39 3.96
C VAL A 8 0.84 -2.13 2.69
N PHE A 9 -0.02 -2.01 1.68
CA PHE A 9 0.16 -2.60 0.37
C PHE A 9 0.21 -1.51 -0.70
N LEU A 10 0.94 -1.75 -1.78
CA LEU A 10 0.93 -0.90 -2.97
C LEU A 10 0.21 -1.62 -4.10
N LEU A 11 -0.68 -0.86 -4.76
CA LEU A 11 -1.33 -1.29 -5.99
C LEU A 11 -0.35 -1.22 -7.17
N ASN A 12 -0.49 -2.13 -8.13
CA ASN A 12 0.31 -2.15 -9.35
C ASN A 12 -0.13 -1.02 -10.30
N GLU A 13 0.83 -0.25 -10.83
CA GLU A 13 0.56 0.89 -11.74
C GLU A 13 -0.11 0.47 -13.05
N ASN A 14 0.20 -0.73 -13.55
CA ASN A 14 -0.44 -1.25 -14.75
C ASN A 14 -1.94 -1.45 -14.57
N ASP A 15 -2.41 -1.70 -13.35
CA ASP A 15 -3.82 -1.90 -13.08
C ASP A 15 -4.55 -0.57 -12.96
N GLU A 16 -3.90 0.46 -12.39
CA GLU A 16 -4.46 1.80 -12.26
C GLU A 16 -4.81 2.43 -13.61
N SER A 17 -3.92 2.34 -14.60
CA SER A 17 -4.21 2.86 -15.95
C SER A 17 -5.32 2.07 -16.65
N LYS A 18 -5.31 0.74 -16.51
CA LYS A 18 -6.34 -0.13 -17.12
C LYS A 18 -7.70 0.10 -16.50
N ASP A 19 -7.76 0.26 -15.18
CA ASP A 19 -8.99 0.60 -14.45
C ASP A 19 -9.55 1.93 -14.95
N TYR A 20 -8.68 2.93 -15.09
CA TYR A 20 -9.08 4.24 -15.61
C TYR A 20 -9.69 4.10 -17.01
N ASP A 21 -9.00 3.44 -17.94
CA ASP A 21 -9.47 3.29 -19.31
C ASP A 21 -10.78 2.50 -19.37
N ALA A 22 -10.89 1.42 -18.60
CA ALA A 22 -12.09 0.59 -18.54
C ALA A 22 -13.29 1.35 -17.96
N LEU A 23 -13.11 2.02 -16.80
CA LEU A 23 -14.15 2.79 -16.13
C LEU A 23 -14.56 4.01 -16.95
N LYS A 24 -13.61 4.69 -17.58
CA LYS A 24 -13.88 5.82 -18.47
C LYS A 24 -14.70 5.38 -19.68
N THR A 25 -14.30 4.30 -20.34
CA THR A 25 -14.99 3.78 -21.52
C THR A 25 -16.41 3.32 -21.17
N ALA A 26 -16.55 2.51 -20.12
CA ALA A 26 -17.86 2.03 -19.67
C ALA A 26 -18.75 3.18 -19.17
N GLY A 27 -18.18 4.14 -18.45
CA GLY A 27 -18.87 5.33 -17.96
C GLY A 27 -19.38 6.21 -19.10
N ASP A 28 -18.56 6.44 -20.13
CA ASP A 28 -18.97 7.21 -21.31
C ASP A 28 -20.10 6.53 -22.08
N GLN A 29 -20.03 5.20 -22.24
CA GLN A 29 -21.07 4.44 -22.89
C GLN A 29 -22.38 4.50 -22.09
N ARG A 30 -22.31 4.32 -20.77
CA ARG A 30 -23.49 4.33 -19.91
C ARG A 30 -24.10 5.74 -19.78
N SER A 31 -23.27 6.77 -19.74
CA SER A 31 -23.71 8.17 -19.68
C SER A 31 -24.64 8.53 -20.86
N LYS A 32 -24.31 8.05 -22.07
CA LYS A 32 -25.16 8.25 -23.27
C LYS A 32 -26.53 7.55 -23.20
N GLN A 33 -26.67 6.54 -22.34
CA GLN A 33 -27.94 5.84 -22.12
C GLN A 33 -28.77 6.50 -21.01
N LEU A 34 -28.09 7.02 -19.98
CA LEU A 34 -28.72 7.61 -18.80
C LEU A 34 -29.15 9.05 -19.03
N PHE A 35 -28.42 9.82 -19.85
CA PHE A 35 -28.63 11.25 -20.02
C PHE A 35 -28.83 11.64 -21.47
N ARG A 36 -29.76 12.58 -21.70
CA ARG A 36 -30.06 13.12 -23.04
C ARG A 36 -29.21 14.33 -23.41
N ASP A 37 -28.59 14.97 -22.42
CA ASP A 37 -27.78 16.17 -22.61
C ASP A 37 -26.65 16.25 -21.56
N ALA A 38 -25.72 17.18 -21.80
CA ALA A 38 -24.59 17.43 -20.92
C ALA A 38 -24.96 18.11 -19.59
N ARG A 39 -26.22 18.51 -19.40
CA ARG A 39 -26.70 19.10 -18.13
C ARG A 39 -27.15 18.03 -17.14
N GLY A 40 -27.07 16.76 -17.52
CA GLY A 40 -27.47 15.64 -16.67
C GLY A 40 -28.96 15.37 -16.68
N THR A 41 -29.70 15.87 -17.69
CA THR A 41 -31.12 15.55 -17.76
C THR A 41 -31.32 14.08 -18.10
N SER A 42 -32.17 13.40 -17.34
CA SER A 42 -32.43 11.96 -17.50
C SER A 42 -32.96 11.62 -18.89
N SER A 43 -32.68 10.38 -19.30
CA SER A 43 -33.19 9.77 -20.54
C SER A 43 -34.72 9.75 -20.57
N ALA A 44 -35.27 9.69 -21.78
CA ALA A 44 -36.71 9.51 -21.98
C ALA A 44 -37.19 8.08 -21.69
N ASP A 45 -36.25 7.12 -21.57
CA ASP A 45 -36.52 5.76 -21.12
C ASP A 45 -36.89 5.76 -19.62
N PRO A 46 -38.12 5.33 -19.24
CA PRO A 46 -38.57 5.32 -17.85
C PRO A 46 -37.67 4.52 -16.91
N ASP A 47 -37.10 3.39 -17.36
CA ASP A 47 -36.25 2.55 -16.52
C ASP A 47 -34.91 3.23 -16.23
N MET A 48 -34.34 3.91 -17.24
CA MET A 48 -33.12 4.69 -17.05
C MET A 48 -33.36 5.92 -16.17
N ALA A 49 -34.52 6.58 -16.31
CA ALA A 49 -34.88 7.71 -15.46
C ALA A 49 -35.05 7.29 -13.99
N LEU A 50 -35.65 6.13 -13.72
CA LEU A 50 -35.74 5.56 -12.37
C LEU A 50 -34.35 5.22 -11.82
N LEU A 51 -33.46 4.68 -12.64
CA LEU A 51 -32.08 4.42 -12.22
C LEU A 51 -31.33 5.70 -11.86
N VAL A 52 -31.49 6.78 -12.64
CA VAL A 52 -30.92 8.10 -12.29
C VAL A 52 -31.48 8.60 -10.95
N ALA A 53 -32.80 8.54 -10.75
CA ALA A 53 -33.43 8.94 -9.49
C ALA A 53 -32.94 8.11 -8.28
N LEU A 54 -32.69 6.81 -8.46
CA LEU A 54 -32.08 5.97 -7.42
C LEU A 54 -30.72 6.51 -6.98
N PHE A 55 -29.86 6.89 -7.93
CA PHE A 55 -28.55 7.44 -7.61
C PHE A 55 -28.64 8.83 -6.97
N ASP A 56 -29.54 9.69 -7.46
CA ASP A 56 -29.72 11.05 -6.93
C ASP A 56 -30.27 11.04 -5.49
N ASP A 57 -31.26 10.19 -5.21
CA ASP A 57 -32.00 10.26 -3.95
C ASP A 57 -31.51 9.27 -2.89
N GLN A 58 -30.89 8.15 -3.28
CA GLN A 58 -30.60 7.04 -2.36
C GLN A 58 -29.11 6.72 -2.23
N ILE A 59 -28.32 6.86 -3.30
CA ILE A 59 -26.91 6.48 -3.29
C ILE A 59 -26.03 7.65 -2.86
N HIS A 60 -25.45 7.50 -1.67
CA HIS A 60 -24.60 8.53 -1.10
C HIS A 60 -23.16 8.41 -1.58
N ASP A 61 -22.58 9.54 -1.99
CA ASP A 61 -21.15 9.64 -2.26
C ASP A 61 -20.37 9.80 -0.93
N SER A 62 -19.96 8.68 -0.36
CA SER A 62 -19.12 8.65 0.86
C SER A 62 -17.77 9.37 0.69
N ARG A 63 -17.30 9.53 -0.55
CA ARG A 63 -16.01 10.12 -0.86
C ARG A 63 -16.07 11.63 -0.85
N ALA A 64 -17.11 12.22 -1.43
CA ALA A 64 -17.36 13.66 -1.33
C ALA A 64 -17.42 14.13 0.13
N TRP A 65 -18.05 13.34 1.00
CA TRP A 65 -18.09 13.61 2.43
C TRP A 65 -16.69 13.52 3.08
N PHE A 66 -15.96 12.43 2.87
CA PHE A 66 -14.60 12.25 3.41
C PHE A 66 -13.63 13.36 2.95
N MET A 67 -13.70 13.72 1.68
CA MET A 67 -12.91 14.78 1.06
C MET A 67 -13.17 16.16 1.66
N HIS A 68 -14.44 16.51 1.81
CA HIS A 68 -14.84 17.80 2.35
C HIS A 68 -14.48 17.90 3.84
N ASP A 69 -14.63 16.80 4.58
CA ASP A 69 -14.25 16.75 5.99
C ASP A 69 -12.72 16.83 6.17
N THR A 70 -11.97 15.97 5.46
CA THR A 70 -10.54 15.74 5.68
C THR A 70 -9.63 16.66 4.89
N LEU A 71 -9.94 16.91 3.60
CA LEU A 71 -9.03 17.55 2.65
C LEU A 71 -9.42 18.97 2.26
N LYS A 72 -10.61 19.45 2.69
CA LYS A 72 -11.19 20.78 2.37
C LYS A 72 -11.07 21.17 0.87
N SER A 73 -10.97 20.18 0.00
CA SER A 73 -10.70 20.35 -1.43
C SER A 73 -11.49 19.32 -2.23
N ARG A 74 -11.64 19.58 -3.54
CA ARG A 74 -12.17 18.61 -4.50
C ARG A 74 -11.03 17.74 -5.00
N GLU A 75 -11.27 16.45 -5.16
CA GLU A 75 -10.22 15.47 -5.46
C GLU A 75 -9.54 15.80 -6.76
N LEU A 76 -8.21 15.92 -6.70
CA LEU A 76 -7.46 16.36 -7.85
C LEU A 76 -7.08 15.20 -8.79
N TRP A 77 -6.90 13.96 -8.29
CA TRP A 77 -6.32 12.89 -9.12
C TRP A 77 -6.74 11.48 -8.69
N ALA A 78 -7.63 10.85 -9.48
CA ALA A 78 -7.72 9.40 -9.74
C ALA A 78 -8.67 8.47 -8.93
N GLY A 79 -9.09 8.76 -7.69
CA GLY A 79 -9.79 7.69 -6.95
C GLY A 79 -11.20 7.27 -7.39
N TYR A 80 -11.86 7.97 -8.34
CA TYR A 80 -13.18 7.54 -8.87
C TYR A 80 -13.00 6.49 -9.96
N PHE A 81 -11.77 6.42 -10.49
CA PHE A 81 -11.38 5.60 -11.61
C PHE A 81 -10.57 4.38 -11.16
N PHE A 82 -10.84 3.89 -9.94
CA PHE A 82 -10.32 2.61 -9.45
C PHE A 82 -11.49 1.76 -8.95
N TYR A 83 -11.53 0.47 -9.32
CA TYR A 83 -12.42 -0.45 -8.63
C TYR A 83 -12.01 -0.58 -7.16
N ARG A 84 -13.00 -0.85 -6.32
CA ARG A 84 -12.79 -1.10 -4.91
C ARG A 84 -11.95 -2.36 -4.73
N MET A 85 -10.92 -2.27 -3.90
CA MET A 85 -10.17 -3.45 -3.46
C MET A 85 -11.05 -4.32 -2.56
N THR A 86 -11.20 -5.58 -2.97
CA THR A 86 -11.89 -6.64 -2.23
C THR A 86 -10.93 -7.78 -1.91
N TYR A 87 -11.14 -8.40 -0.75
CA TYR A 87 -10.34 -9.50 -0.21
C TYR A 87 -11.24 -10.72 0.02
N PHE A 88 -10.76 -11.91 -0.35
CA PHE A 88 -11.48 -13.18 -0.27
C PHE A 88 -10.59 -14.22 0.41
N GLY A 89 -10.68 -14.31 1.74
CA GLY A 89 -9.75 -15.12 2.51
C GLY A 89 -8.32 -14.61 2.36
N ASN A 90 -7.43 -15.42 1.78
CA ASN A 90 -6.05 -15.03 1.49
C ASN A 90 -5.89 -14.29 0.16
N ASP A 91 -6.94 -14.26 -0.65
CA ASP A 91 -6.91 -13.73 -2.01
C ASP A 91 -7.38 -12.27 -2.05
N ASN A 92 -6.98 -11.58 -3.11
CA ASN A 92 -7.35 -10.20 -3.38
C ASN A 92 -7.67 -10.01 -4.85
N SER A 93 -8.61 -9.10 -5.11
CA SER A 93 -9.13 -8.80 -6.45
C SER A 93 -8.10 -8.27 -7.44
N ARG A 94 -6.94 -7.80 -6.99
CA ARG A 94 -5.84 -7.29 -7.82
C ARG A 94 -4.51 -7.51 -7.17
N ASP A 95 -3.44 -7.55 -7.96
CA ASP A 95 -2.10 -7.76 -7.44
C ASP A 95 -1.65 -6.61 -6.53
N LEU A 96 -1.14 -7.00 -5.36
CA LEU A 96 -0.66 -6.09 -4.33
C LEU A 96 0.77 -6.43 -3.95
N SER A 97 1.63 -5.42 -3.88
CA SER A 97 2.96 -5.55 -3.29
C SER A 97 2.88 -5.27 -1.78
N PRO A 98 3.35 -6.17 -0.91
CA PRO A 98 3.47 -5.89 0.51
C PRO A 98 4.60 -4.88 0.74
N VAL A 99 4.35 -3.83 1.52
CA VAL A 99 5.37 -2.81 1.85
C VAL A 99 5.62 -2.76 3.34
N VAL A 100 4.55 -2.81 4.13
CA VAL A 100 4.64 -2.90 5.58
C VAL A 100 3.84 -4.11 6.03
N VAL A 101 4.42 -4.95 6.89
CA VAL A 101 3.73 -6.07 7.55
C VAL A 101 4.14 -6.09 9.01
N ALA A 102 3.18 -6.31 9.92
CA ALA A 102 3.37 -6.23 11.36
C ALA A 102 4.09 -4.94 11.82
N GLY A 103 3.86 -3.82 11.14
CA GLY A 103 4.50 -2.53 11.42
C GLY A 103 5.99 -2.44 11.01
N ARG A 104 6.54 -3.46 10.35
CA ARG A 104 7.89 -3.44 9.78
C ARG A 104 7.85 -3.17 8.28
N LEU A 105 8.68 -2.23 7.84
CA LEU A 105 8.91 -1.97 6.43
C LEU A 105 9.74 -3.11 5.83
N LEU A 106 9.30 -3.65 4.70
CA LEU A 106 9.88 -4.83 4.09
C LEU A 106 11.04 -4.47 3.15
N GLY A 107 12.10 -5.29 3.19
CA GLY A 107 13.18 -5.27 2.21
C GLY A 107 14.11 -4.05 2.27
N VAL A 108 14.04 -3.21 3.30
CA VAL A 108 14.86 -1.98 3.40
C VAL A 108 15.83 -2.06 4.57
N ALA A 109 17.06 -1.57 4.35
CA ALA A 109 18.03 -1.37 5.42
C ALA A 109 17.60 -0.15 6.27
N MET A 110 17.03 -0.41 7.44
CA MET A 110 16.56 0.65 8.34
C MET A 110 17.75 1.38 8.97
N ILE A 111 17.72 2.71 8.98
CA ILE A 111 18.72 3.55 9.65
C ILE A 111 18.30 3.73 11.11
N ALA A 112 19.23 3.48 12.04
CA ALA A 112 19.00 3.73 13.46
C ALA A 112 18.66 5.21 13.70
N GLY A 113 17.51 5.48 14.32
CA GLY A 113 17.05 6.83 14.67
C GLY A 113 16.01 7.46 13.74
N ALA A 114 15.76 6.89 12.55
CA ALA A 114 14.68 7.36 11.68
C ALA A 114 13.32 6.80 12.15
N THR A 115 12.38 7.70 12.42
CA THR A 115 11.04 7.37 12.96
C THR A 115 9.93 7.46 11.92
N VAL A 116 10.18 8.13 10.79
CA VAL A 116 9.18 8.38 9.75
C VAL A 116 9.78 8.14 8.37
N TYR A 117 9.14 7.23 7.62
CA TYR A 117 9.52 6.88 6.26
C TYR A 117 8.43 7.32 5.28
N GLY A 118 8.85 7.86 4.15
CA GLY A 118 8.00 8.15 3.00
C GLY A 118 8.15 7.08 1.93
N ILE A 119 7.03 6.67 1.34
CA ILE A 119 7.03 5.85 0.13
C ILE A 119 6.75 6.79 -1.05
N LYS A 120 7.63 6.79 -2.05
CA LYS A 120 7.46 7.57 -3.27
C LYS A 120 7.48 6.63 -4.47
N ARG A 121 6.36 6.51 -5.18
CA ARG A 121 6.32 5.81 -6.47
C ARG A 121 7.14 6.54 -7.52
N ARG A 122 7.75 5.79 -8.43
CA ARG A 122 8.55 6.36 -9.52
C ARG A 122 7.62 6.70 -10.67
N GLY A 123 7.42 7.99 -10.97
CA GLY A 123 6.56 8.40 -12.09
C GLY A 123 7.10 7.91 -13.44
N VAL A 124 6.18 7.65 -14.38
CA VAL A 124 6.46 7.22 -15.78
C VAL A 124 7.19 8.30 -16.59
N LEU A 125 7.31 9.54 -16.11
CA LEU A 125 8.15 10.58 -16.71
C LEU A 125 8.97 11.35 -15.66
N GLY A 126 10.29 11.34 -15.84
CA GLY A 126 11.16 12.46 -15.49
C GLY A 126 11.46 12.67 -14.00
N GLY A 127 12.50 12.02 -13.50
CA GLY A 127 13.11 12.32 -12.21
C GLY A 127 14.62 12.13 -12.27
N VAL A 128 15.29 12.90 -13.12
CA VAL A 128 16.75 13.09 -13.13
C VAL A 128 17.09 13.86 -11.85
N GLY A 129 17.51 13.18 -10.79
CA GLY A 129 17.86 13.85 -9.54
C GLY A 129 17.84 12.93 -8.33
N GLY A 130 18.84 12.05 -8.24
CA GLY A 130 19.04 11.18 -7.09
C GLY A 130 19.70 9.89 -7.54
N LEU A 131 20.98 9.76 -7.22
CA LEU A 131 21.79 8.56 -7.44
C LEU A 131 21.02 7.32 -6.93
N ALA A 132 20.45 6.53 -7.84
CA ALA A 132 19.86 5.24 -7.54
C ALA A 132 20.99 4.22 -7.36
N THR A 133 21.70 4.32 -6.24
CA THR A 133 22.73 3.36 -5.82
C THR A 133 22.06 2.11 -5.26
N GLY A 134 21.69 1.19 -6.15
CA GLY A 134 21.21 -0.14 -5.78
C GLY A 134 20.57 -0.85 -6.96
N ILE A 135 21.15 -1.99 -7.36
CA ILE A 135 20.72 -2.81 -8.51
C ILE A 135 19.25 -3.28 -8.37
N GLY A 136 18.71 -3.31 -7.15
CA GLY A 136 17.30 -3.67 -6.87
C GLY A 136 16.25 -2.56 -7.03
N ALA A 137 16.65 -1.29 -7.06
CA ALA A 137 15.71 -0.17 -7.14
C ALA A 137 15.11 0.05 -8.54
N ALA A 138 15.58 -0.69 -9.56
CA ALA A 138 15.05 -0.60 -10.92
C ALA A 138 13.81 -1.48 -11.13
N THR A 139 13.69 -2.60 -10.40
CA THR A 139 12.56 -3.54 -10.48
C THR A 139 11.46 -3.21 -9.46
N ILE A 140 11.83 -2.63 -8.32
CA ILE A 140 10.89 -2.17 -7.29
C ILE A 140 10.41 -0.76 -7.69
N GLY A 141 9.15 -0.64 -8.12
CA GLY A 141 8.56 0.58 -8.68
C GLY A 141 8.40 1.77 -7.73
N TYR A 142 8.97 1.71 -6.52
CA TYR A 142 8.91 2.77 -5.53
C TYR A 142 10.23 2.90 -4.76
N GLN A 143 10.43 4.07 -4.17
CA GLN A 143 11.54 4.38 -3.27
C GLN A 143 11.03 4.60 -1.86
N VAL A 144 11.84 4.21 -0.89
CA VAL A 144 11.64 4.55 0.51
C VAL A 144 12.58 5.69 0.86
N ILE A 145 12.06 6.74 1.46
CA ILE A 145 12.78 7.96 1.79
C ILE A 145 12.71 8.17 3.31
N ASP A 146 13.86 8.35 3.96
CA ASP A 146 13.88 8.87 5.33
C ASP A 146 13.40 10.32 5.32
N LYS A 147 12.31 10.63 6.03
CA LYS A 147 11.76 11.99 6.04
C LYS A 147 12.64 13.00 6.76
N ALA A 148 13.50 12.56 7.67
CA ALA A 148 14.39 13.46 8.40
C ALA A 148 15.55 13.95 7.51
N SER A 149 16.21 13.04 6.80
CA SER A 149 17.35 13.37 5.93
C SER A 149 16.97 13.64 4.47
N GLY A 150 15.78 13.23 4.03
CA GLY A 150 15.37 13.25 2.63
C GLY A 150 16.07 12.21 1.76
N MET A 151 16.89 11.33 2.34
CA MET A 151 17.67 10.34 1.58
C MET A 151 16.84 9.09 1.25
N ALA A 152 17.05 8.55 0.06
CA ALA A 152 16.50 7.26 -0.34
C ALA A 152 17.25 6.13 0.37
N LEU A 153 16.51 5.19 0.94
CA LEU A 153 17.05 4.02 1.60
C LEU A 153 17.28 2.90 0.59
N PRO A 154 18.41 2.18 0.68
CA PRO A 154 18.68 1.06 -0.19
C PRO A 154 17.81 -0.14 0.20
N PHE A 155 17.28 -0.82 -0.82
CA PHE A 155 16.69 -2.14 -0.64
C PHE A 155 17.80 -3.18 -0.41
N LEU A 156 17.52 -4.15 0.45
CA LEU A 156 18.36 -5.30 0.71
C LEU A 156 18.38 -6.23 -0.52
N PRO A 157 19.49 -6.96 -0.77
CA PRO A 157 19.53 -7.96 -1.82
C PRO A 157 18.39 -8.97 -1.68
N GLY A 158 17.65 -9.24 -2.77
CA GLY A 158 16.52 -10.17 -2.78
C GLY A 158 15.19 -9.57 -2.31
N ALA A 159 15.15 -8.28 -1.94
CA ALA A 159 13.92 -7.58 -1.60
C ALA A 159 12.89 -7.64 -2.74
N GLU A 160 13.34 -7.75 -4.00
CA GLU A 160 12.46 -7.83 -5.15
C GLU A 160 11.48 -9.00 -5.05
N GLN A 161 11.92 -10.14 -4.50
CA GLN A 161 11.12 -11.36 -4.35
C GLN A 161 10.04 -11.18 -3.27
N LEU A 162 10.39 -10.52 -2.17
CA LEU A 162 9.46 -10.22 -1.07
C LEU A 162 8.39 -9.21 -1.48
N LEU A 163 8.75 -8.29 -2.38
CA LEU A 163 7.92 -7.17 -2.79
C LEU A 163 7.13 -7.45 -4.08
N GLN A 164 7.19 -8.67 -4.61
CA GLN A 164 6.47 -9.01 -5.84
C GLN A 164 4.97 -8.81 -5.67
N PRO A 165 4.29 -8.16 -6.64
CA PRO A 165 2.84 -8.08 -6.65
C PRO A 165 2.21 -9.48 -6.64
N THR A 166 1.16 -9.67 -5.84
CA THR A 166 0.43 -10.94 -5.77
C THR A 166 -1.05 -10.76 -5.51
N SER A 167 -1.86 -11.67 -6.06
CA SER A 167 -3.28 -11.85 -5.76
C SER A 167 -3.54 -12.63 -4.47
N HIS A 168 -2.51 -13.04 -3.73
CA HIS A 168 -2.58 -13.85 -2.51
C HIS A 168 -1.94 -13.13 -1.30
N VAL A 169 -2.14 -11.82 -1.20
CA VAL A 169 -1.44 -10.96 -0.25
C VAL A 169 -1.75 -11.32 1.21
N GLY A 170 -2.91 -11.92 1.47
CA GLY A 170 -3.29 -12.39 2.80
C GLY A 170 -2.37 -13.52 3.28
N GLN A 171 -2.05 -14.47 2.40
CA GLN A 171 -1.12 -15.55 2.70
C GLN A 171 0.30 -15.02 2.93
N VAL A 172 0.76 -14.12 2.06
CA VAL A 172 2.09 -13.50 2.16
C VAL A 172 2.22 -12.70 3.46
N ALA A 173 1.22 -11.88 3.80
CA ALA A 173 1.21 -11.10 5.03
C ALA A 173 1.21 -11.99 6.29
N ALA A 174 0.45 -13.09 6.28
CA ALA A 174 0.41 -14.02 7.39
C ALA A 174 1.77 -14.70 7.63
N GLU A 175 2.42 -15.17 6.57
CA GLU A 175 3.73 -15.82 6.68
C GLU A 175 4.82 -14.82 7.10
N LEU A 176 4.84 -13.63 6.50
CA LEU A 176 5.78 -12.58 6.89
C LEU A 176 5.59 -12.15 8.34
N LYS A 177 4.34 -12.02 8.81
CA LYS A 177 4.04 -11.72 10.21
C LYS A 177 4.62 -12.78 11.14
N ARG A 178 4.43 -14.07 10.81
CA ARG A 178 4.95 -15.19 11.60
C ARG A 178 6.48 -15.17 11.67
N GLN A 179 7.15 -14.91 10.55
CA GLN A 179 8.61 -14.77 10.50
C GLN A 179 9.10 -13.59 11.35
N ILE A 180 8.44 -12.43 11.21
CA ILE A 180 8.76 -11.23 12.00
C ILE A 180 8.63 -11.49 13.50
N GLU A 181 7.58 -12.20 13.94
CA GLU A 181 7.37 -12.55 15.35
C GLU A 181 8.45 -13.49 15.88
N GLN A 182 8.89 -14.46 15.07
CA GLN A 182 9.98 -15.37 15.41
C GLN A 182 11.33 -14.63 15.52
N ASP A 183 11.62 -13.74 14.58
CA ASP A 183 12.83 -12.91 14.60
C ASP A 183 12.84 -11.98 15.82
N ASP A 184 11.71 -11.35 16.13
CA ASP A 184 11.53 -10.52 17.32
C ASP A 184 11.81 -11.31 18.60
N PHE A 185 11.27 -12.52 18.69
CA PHE A 185 11.48 -13.39 19.83
C PHE A 185 12.96 -13.79 19.98
N ALA A 186 13.60 -14.19 18.88
CA ALA A 186 15.02 -14.54 18.86
C ALA A 186 15.91 -13.35 19.28
N GLN A 187 15.66 -12.16 18.75
CA GLN A 187 16.40 -10.94 19.12
C GLN A 187 16.20 -10.56 20.59
N ARG A 188 14.98 -10.72 21.13
CA ARG A 188 14.72 -10.47 22.56
C ARG A 188 15.45 -11.47 23.45
N MET A 189 15.46 -12.75 23.05
CA MET A 189 16.23 -13.79 23.75
C MET A 189 17.72 -13.45 23.74
N GLU A 190 18.29 -13.14 22.57
CA GLU A 190 19.70 -12.78 22.44
C GLU A 190 20.08 -11.56 23.29
N ARG A 191 19.27 -10.49 23.25
CA ARG A 191 19.47 -9.30 24.09
C ARG A 191 19.39 -9.64 25.58
N THR A 192 18.42 -10.46 25.97
CA THR A 192 18.27 -10.89 27.37
C THR A 192 19.47 -11.71 27.81
N THR A 193 19.93 -12.66 26.98
CA THR A 193 21.14 -13.44 27.24
C THR A 193 22.38 -12.55 27.32
N ALA A 194 22.53 -11.56 26.43
CA ALA A 194 23.64 -10.61 26.48
C ALA A 194 23.62 -9.77 27.77
N MET A 195 22.45 -9.29 28.19
CA MET A 195 22.28 -8.57 29.46
C MET A 195 22.62 -9.44 30.66
N LEU A 196 22.16 -10.70 30.68
CA LEU A 196 22.45 -11.65 31.75
C LEU A 196 23.95 -12.01 31.82
N ARG A 197 24.64 -12.11 30.66
CA ARG A 197 26.11 -12.28 30.61
C ARG A 197 26.81 -11.04 31.19
N GLN A 198 26.38 -9.85 30.79
CA GLN A 198 26.94 -8.59 31.27
C GLN A 198 26.71 -8.38 32.78
N ALA A 199 25.56 -8.84 33.29
CA ALA A 199 25.22 -8.80 34.72
C ALA A 199 25.91 -9.90 35.55
N GLY A 200 26.66 -10.81 34.91
CA GLY A 200 27.33 -11.93 35.59
C GLY A 200 26.39 -13.01 36.12
N SER A 201 25.11 -13.02 35.72
CA SER A 201 24.09 -13.95 36.20
C SER A 201 23.93 -15.19 35.31
N LEU A 202 24.64 -15.26 34.18
CA LEU A 202 24.70 -16.43 33.30
C LEU A 202 25.93 -17.27 33.64
N PHE A 203 25.72 -18.38 34.36
CA PHE A 203 26.73 -19.40 34.56
C PHE A 203 26.72 -20.35 33.36
N GLU A 204 27.69 -20.20 32.46
CA GLU A 204 27.96 -21.25 31.47
C GLU A 204 28.64 -22.39 32.22
N SER A 205 27.93 -23.52 32.41
CA SER A 205 28.55 -24.74 32.95
C SER A 205 29.59 -25.21 31.95
N GLY A 206 30.86 -24.85 32.23
CA GLY A 206 32.02 -25.30 31.50
C GLY A 206 32.03 -26.82 31.47
N VAL A 207 31.76 -27.41 30.30
CA VAL A 207 32.24 -28.74 29.98
C VAL A 207 33.74 -28.59 29.77
N THR A 208 34.51 -28.70 30.84
CA THR A 208 35.92 -29.07 30.75
C THR A 208 35.99 -30.53 30.30
N ALA A 209 36.89 -30.76 29.34
CA ALA A 209 37.17 -32.00 28.63
C ALA A 209 37.19 -33.28 29.48
#